data_AF-A0AA38C045-F1
#
_entry.id   AF-A0AA38C045-F1
#
_cell.length_a   1.000
_cell.length_b   1.000
_cell.length_c   1.000
_cell.angle_alpha   90.00
_cell.angle_beta   90.00
_cell.angle_gamma   90.00
#
_symmetry.space_group_name_H-M   'P 1'
#
loop_
_entity.id
_entity.type
_entity.pdbx_description
1 polymer ?
#
loop_
_entity_poly.entity_id
_entity_poly.type
_entity_poly.pdbx_seq_one_letter_code
_entity_poly.pdbx_strand_id
1 'polypeptide(L)' 'IVLGVQWLTTLGTIEMNFQELFMRFHLDGRKIQLNGMVAKSPQIISSHQMQK' A
#
# COMPACT_ATOMS: atom_id res chain seq x y z
N ILE A 1 -9.24 6.27 7.00
CA ILE A 1 -10.21 5.69 6.02
C ILE A 1 -9.86 4.23 5.89
N VAL A 2 -10.77 3.32 6.26
CA VAL A 2 -10.59 1.87 6.07
C VAL A 2 -11.40 1.49 4.85
N LEU A 3 -10.75 0.88 3.87
CA LEU A 3 -11.41 0.40 2.66
C LEU A 3 -11.98 -0.99 2.96
N GLY A 4 -13.29 -1.05 3.21
CA GLY A 4 -13.99 -2.29 3.51
C GLY A 4 -14.20 -3.17 2.28
N VAL A 5 -14.70 -4.40 2.50
CA VAL A 5 -14.96 -5.39 1.44
C VAL A 5 -15.87 -4.83 0.34
N GLN A 6 -16.88 -4.03 0.69
CA GLN A 6 -17.77 -3.37 -0.28
C GLN A 6 -17.02 -2.46 -1.26
N TRP A 7 -15.95 -1.78 -0.81
CA TRP A 7 -15.12 -0.99 -1.71
C TRP A 7 -14.24 -1.90 -2.57
N LEU A 8 -13.67 -2.97 -2.01
CA LEU A 8 -12.85 -3.92 -2.77
C LEU A 8 -13.64 -4.60 -3.90
N THR A 9 -14.93 -4.86 -3.70
CA THR A 9 -15.79 -5.47 -4.74
C THR A 9 -15.96 -4.58 -5.98
N THR A 10 -15.71 -3.28 -5.89
CA THR A 10 -15.82 -2.38 -7.06
C THR A 10 -14.61 -2.45 -7.99
N LEU A 11 -13.51 -3.06 -7.56
CA LEU A 11 -12.25 -3.10 -8.33
C LEU A 11 -12.23 -4.21 -9.39
N GLY A 12 -13.18 -5.15 -9.34
CA GLY A 12 -13.22 -6.32 -10.22
C GLY A 12 -12.04 -7.26 -9.96
N THR A 13 -11.44 -7.77 -11.03
CA THR A 13 -10.27 -8.65 -10.94
C THR A 13 -9.04 -7.86 -10.50
N ILE A 14 -8.39 -8.36 -9.45
CA ILE A 14 -7.17 -7.78 -8.89
C ILE A 14 -6.01 -8.77 -9.09
N GLU A 15 -4.91 -8.26 -9.63
CA GLU A 15 -3.59 -8.92 -9.62
C GLU A 15 -2.81 -8.44 -8.39
N MET A 16 -2.31 -9.36 -7.59
CA MET A 16 -1.48 -9.03 -6.43
C MET A 16 -0.16 -9.80 -6.47
N ASN A 17 0.94 -9.10 -6.21
CA ASN A 17 2.24 -9.71 -5.96
C ASN A 17 2.74 -9.23 -4.59
N PHE A 18 2.86 -10.16 -3.64
CA PHE A 18 3.32 -9.86 -2.28
C PHE A 18 4.84 -9.79 -2.15
N GLN A 19 5.60 -10.36 -3.10
CA GLN A 19 7.06 -10.25 -3.13
C GLN A 19 7.49 -8.88 -3.66
N GLU A 20 6.88 -8.44 -4.77
CA GLU A 20 7.12 -7.12 -5.37
C GLU A 20 6.28 -6.01 -4.74
N LEU A 21 5.39 -6.38 -3.82
CA LEU A 21 4.47 -5.49 -3.11
C LEU A 21 3.68 -4.59 -4.07
N PHE A 22 2.98 -5.17 -5.04
CA PHE A 22 2.04 -4.40 -5.86
C PHE A 22 0.64 -5.02 -5.87
N MET A 23 -0.34 -4.14 -6.07
CA MET A 23 -1.73 -4.47 -6.37
C MET A 23 -2.12 -3.75 -7.67
N ARG A 24 -2.70 -4.47 -8.63
CA ARG A 24 -3.09 -3.92 -9.92
C ARG A 24 -4.52 -4.31 -10.29
N PHE A 25 -5.29 -3.36 -10.77
CA PHE A 25 -6.70 -3.56 -11.18
C PHE A 25 -7.08 -2.57 -12.29
N HIS A 26 -8.26 -2.73 -12.87
CA HIS A 26 -8.81 -1.77 -13.83
C HIS A 26 -9.92 -0.94 -13.19
N LEU A 27 -9.85 0.38 -13.36
CA LEU A 27 -10.90 1.31 -12.97
C LEU A 27 -11.24 2.17 -14.19
N ASP A 28 -12.50 2.15 -14.63
CA ASP A 28 -12.99 2.87 -15.81
C ASP A 28 -12.14 2.62 -17.07
N GLY A 29 -11.75 1.36 -17.29
CA GLY A 29 -10.88 0.94 -18.42
C GLY A 29 -9.41 1.32 -18.27
N ARG A 30 -9.02 2.01 -17.19
CA ARG A 30 -7.63 2.39 -16.91
C ARG A 30 -6.99 1.41 -15.95
N LYS A 31 -5.77 0.99 -16.26
CA LYS A 31 -4.95 0.16 -15.38
C LYS A 31 -4.37 1.01 -14.26
N ILE A 32 -4.70 0.69 -13.01
CA ILE A 32 -4.18 1.33 -11.81
C ILE A 32 -3.25 0.34 -11.11
N GLN A 33 -2.11 0.82 -10.61
CA GLN A 33 -1.18 0.05 -9.79
C GLN A 33 -0.89 0.79 -8.49
N LEU A 34 -1.15 0.13 -7.38
CA LEU A 34 -0.74 0.54 -6.04
C LEU A 34 0.55 -0.20 -5.71
N ASN A 35 1.58 0.54 -5.31
CA ASN A 35 2.84 -0.04 -4.85
C ASN A 35 2.91 0.05 -3.34
N GLY A 36 3.43 -1.00 -2.71
CA GLY A 36 3.77 -1.01 -1.31
C GLY A 36 4.85 0.02 -1.03
N MET A 37 4.77 0.62 0.15
CA MET A 37 5.85 1.45 0.63
C MET A 37 7.01 0.55 1.03
N VAL A 38 8.15 0.69 0.36
CA VAL A 38 9.41 0.22 0.94
C VAL A 38 9.65 1.12 2.14
N ALA A 39 9.47 0.58 3.35
CA ALA A 39 9.87 1.30 4.55
C ALA A 39 11.33 1.68 4.35
N LYS A 40 11.64 2.99 4.33
CA LYS A 40 13.00 3.44 4.62
C LYS A 40 13.36 2.74 5.93
N SER A 41 14.54 2.10 5.96
CA SER A 41 15.03 1.33 7.10
C SER A 41 14.60 1.99 8.41
N PRO A 42 14.10 1.23 9.41
CA PRO A 42 13.68 1.80 10.67
C PRO A 42 14.78 2.73 11.17
N GLN A 43 14.52 4.04 11.19
CA GLN A 43 15.47 4.97 11.75
C GLN A 43 15.42 4.73 13.25
N ILE A 44 16.47 4.12 13.79
CA ILE A 44 16.65 3.99 15.23
C ILE A 44 16.78 5.42 15.75
N ILE A 45 15.72 5.96 16.32
CA ILE A 45 15.77 7.23 17.05
C ILE A 45 16.57 6.95 18.32
N SER A 46 17.84 7.39 18.33
CA SER A 46 18.66 7.35 19.54
C SER A 46 18.00 8.16 20.65
N SER A 47 18.03 7.66 21.89
CA SER A 47 17.44 8.29 23.07
C SER A 47 17.96 9.72 23.33
N HIS A 48 19.08 10.10 22.73
CA HIS A 48 19.63 11.46 22.80
C HIS A 48 18.79 12.53 22.06
N GLN A 49 17.90 12.14 21.15
CA GLN A 49 17.04 13.08 20.41
C GLN A 49 15.63 13.23 20.98
N MET A 50 15.27 12.45 22.01
CA MET A 50 14.03 12.65 22.78
C MET A 50 14.32 13.55 24.00
N GLN A 51 14.75 14.78 23.78
CA GLN A 51 14.64 15.81 24.83
C GLN A 51 13.41 16.67 24.54
N LYS A 52 12.61 16.81 25.60
CA LYS A 52 11.23 17.28 25.65
C LYS A 52 11.12 18.79 25.50
#